data_AF-A0A7X0MJA9-F1
#
_entry.id   AF-A0A7X0MJA9-F1
#
_cell.length_a   1.000
_cell.length_b   1.000
_cell.length_c   1.000
_cell.angle_alpha   90.00
_cell.angle_beta   90.00
_cell.angle_gamma   90.00
#
_symmetry.space_group_name_H-M   'P 1'
#
loop_
_entity.id
_entity.type
_entity.pdbx_description
1 polymer ?
#
loop_
_entity_poly.entity_id
_entity_poly.type
_entity_poly.pdbx_seq_one_letter_code
_entity_poly.pdbx_strand_id
1 'polypeptide(L)'
;MKKYLLLLLSITAIGLSSCKKEVIAPNNQTTNRTILVTVPKANWKVTNDGKSWFTTINVQENDAYFNKNGHIVVAMSIDDPNVYEAIPQTYNKISYNFDSGIGYVNIYFSDPNGIAIGAPTFDSNVKITLIDSYLIP
;
A
#
# COMPACT_ATOMS: atom_id res chain seq x y z
N MET A 1 39.50 8.78 -55.19
CA MET A 1 39.44 9.54 -53.91
C MET A 1 38.01 9.81 -53.45
N LYS A 2 37.08 10.29 -54.30
CA LYS A 2 35.66 10.52 -53.92
C LYS A 2 34.88 9.27 -53.44
N LYS A 3 35.21 8.08 -53.93
CA LYS A 3 34.55 6.80 -53.56
C LYS A 3 34.80 6.40 -52.11
N TYR A 4 35.99 6.69 -51.57
CA TYR A 4 36.34 6.39 -50.18
C TYR A 4 35.72 7.40 -49.20
N LEU A 5 35.53 8.64 -49.64
CA LEU A 5 34.86 9.67 -48.85
C LEU A 5 33.38 9.33 -48.62
N LEU A 6 32.72 8.77 -49.64
CA LEU A 6 31.33 8.33 -49.55
C LEU A 6 31.15 7.14 -48.60
N LEU A 7 32.14 6.24 -48.58
CA LEU A 7 32.18 5.07 -47.68
C LEU A 7 32.40 5.50 -46.22
N LEU A 8 33.29 6.47 -45.99
CA LEU A 8 33.55 6.99 -44.65
C LEU A 8 32.32 7.72 -44.08
N LEU A 9 31.58 8.45 -44.92
CA LEU A 9 30.34 9.14 -44.54
C LEU A 9 29.20 8.17 -44.17
N SER A 10 29.14 7.02 -44.83
CA SER A 10 28.09 6.02 -44.58
C SER A 10 28.35 5.25 -43.27
N ILE A 11 29.62 5.01 -42.93
CA ILE A 11 30.00 4.36 -41.66
C ILE A 11 29.71 5.29 -40.46
N THR A 12 29.97 6.59 -40.57
CA THR A 12 29.68 7.55 -39.49
C THR A 12 28.18 7.77 -39.28
N ALA A 13 27.38 7.78 -40.34
CA ALA A 13 25.92 7.90 -40.24
C ALA A 13 25.27 6.71 -39.52
N ILE A 14 25.80 5.50 -39.71
CA ILE A 14 25.30 4.29 -39.04
C ILE A 14 25.74 4.27 -37.56
N GLY A 15 27.00 4.61 -37.27
CA GLY A 15 27.56 4.61 -35.92
C GLY A 15 26.90 5.61 -34.96
N LEU A 16 26.53 6.80 -35.46
CA LEU A 16 25.87 7.84 -34.65
C LEU A 16 24.39 7.52 -34.33
N SER A 17 23.71 6.69 -35.15
CA SER A 17 22.33 6.27 -34.90
C SER A 17 22.20 5.14 -33.87
N SER A 18 23.30 4.42 -33.56
CA SER A 18 23.34 3.33 -32.58
C SER A 18 23.49 3.82 -31.13
N CYS A 19 23.91 5.07 -30.92
CA CYS A 19 23.92 5.69 -29.59
C CYS A 19 22.53 6.26 -29.26
N LYS A 20 21.47 5.47 -29.41
CA LYS A 20 20.26 5.76 -28.67
C LYS A 20 20.55 5.33 -27.23
N LYS A 21 20.76 6.31 -26.36
CA LYS A 21 20.62 6.06 -24.92
C LYS A 21 19.17 5.65 -24.73
N GLU A 22 18.92 4.35 -24.63
CA GLU A 22 17.67 3.85 -24.10
C GLU A 22 17.62 4.34 -22.66
N VAL A 23 16.97 5.49 -22.46
CA VAL A 23 16.41 5.78 -21.15
C VAL A 23 15.34 4.72 -21.01
N ILE A 24 15.64 3.66 -20.25
CA ILE A 24 14.61 2.93 -19.55
C ILE A 24 13.98 3.98 -18.65
N ALA A 25 13.05 4.76 -19.19
CA ALA A 25 12.12 5.50 -18.37
C ALA A 25 11.45 4.39 -17.55
N PRO A 26 11.58 4.38 -16.21
CA PRO A 26 10.89 3.42 -15.39
C PRO A 26 9.44 3.50 -15.80
N ASN A 27 9.01 2.48 -16.52
CA ASN A 27 7.69 2.27 -17.02
C ASN A 27 6.76 2.17 -15.82
N ASN A 28 6.22 3.30 -15.36
CA ASN A 28 5.14 3.35 -14.37
C ASN A 28 5.37 2.51 -13.10
N GLN A 29 6.61 2.35 -12.64
CA GLN A 29 6.86 1.71 -11.35
C GLN A 29 6.62 2.75 -10.27
N THR A 30 5.35 2.89 -9.88
CA THR A 30 5.03 3.49 -8.59
C THR A 30 5.76 2.66 -7.54
N THR A 31 6.65 3.29 -6.78
CA THR A 31 7.33 2.66 -5.64
C THR A 31 6.30 2.20 -4.60
N ASN A 32 5.17 2.92 -4.54
CA ASN A 32 4.04 2.57 -3.69
C ASN A 32 3.39 1.25 -4.16
N ARG A 33 3.08 0.40 -3.18
CA ARG A 33 2.49 -0.92 -3.37
C ARG A 33 1.22 -1.03 -2.53
N THR A 34 0.20 -1.73 -3.03
CA THR A 34 -1.04 -1.97 -2.28
C THR A 34 -1.26 -3.46 -2.11
N ILE A 35 -1.44 -3.88 -0.87
CA ILE A 35 -1.91 -5.21 -0.50
C ILE A 35 -3.43 -5.12 -0.36
N LEU A 36 -4.15 -5.94 -1.12
CA LEU A 36 -5.59 -6.12 -0.96
C LEU A 36 -5.85 -7.45 -0.27
N VAL A 37 -6.55 -7.41 0.86
CA VAL A 37 -6.90 -8.59 1.65
C VAL A 37 -8.37 -8.57 2.01
N THR A 38 -9.02 -9.72 1.92
CA THR A 38 -10.34 -9.93 2.52
C THR A 38 -10.16 -10.48 3.92
N VAL A 39 -10.72 -9.79 4.91
CA VAL A 39 -10.74 -10.21 6.32
C VAL A 39 -12.09 -10.86 6.60
N PRO A 40 -12.14 -12.19 6.80
CA PRO A 40 -13.36 -12.86 7.22
C PRO A 40 -13.88 -12.32 8.55
N LYS A 41 -15.20 -12.20 8.72
CA LYS A 41 -15.81 -11.77 9.98
C LYS A 41 -15.37 -12.60 11.20
N ALA A 42 -15.08 -13.88 10.98
CA ALA A 42 -14.62 -14.81 12.01
C ALA A 42 -13.18 -14.55 12.50
N ASN A 43 -12.39 -13.75 11.78
CA ASN A 43 -11.02 -13.43 12.17
C ASN A 43 -10.94 -12.29 13.20
N TRP A 44 -12.04 -11.56 13.39
CA TRP A 44 -12.12 -10.48 14.37
C TRP A 44 -12.21 -11.05 15.78
N LYS A 45 -11.44 -10.44 16.69
CA LYS A 45 -11.35 -10.82 18.09
C LYS A 45 -11.75 -9.63 18.95
N VAL A 46 -12.44 -9.90 20.06
CA VAL A 46 -12.72 -8.86 21.05
C VAL A 46 -11.45 -8.54 21.85
N THR A 47 -11.24 -7.28 22.17
CA THR A 47 -10.18 -6.84 23.09
C THR A 47 -10.44 -7.33 24.51
N ASN A 48 -9.40 -7.38 25.34
CA ASN A 48 -9.49 -7.90 26.71
C ASN A 48 -10.50 -7.16 27.61
N ASP A 49 -10.80 -5.90 27.29
CA ASP A 49 -11.81 -5.09 27.99
C ASP A 49 -13.26 -5.36 27.53
N GLY A 50 -13.44 -6.21 26.51
CA GLY A 50 -14.75 -6.59 25.98
C GLY A 50 -15.44 -5.51 25.15
N LYS A 51 -14.76 -4.40 24.82
CA LYS A 51 -15.40 -3.20 24.26
C LYS A 51 -15.06 -2.91 22.81
N SER A 52 -13.91 -3.36 22.36
CA SER A 52 -13.42 -3.13 21.00
C SER A 52 -13.20 -4.45 20.29
N TRP A 53 -13.12 -4.40 18.98
CA TRP A 53 -12.78 -5.53 18.14
C TRP A 53 -11.52 -5.21 17.36
N PHE A 54 -10.70 -6.24 17.12
CA PHE A 54 -9.50 -6.09 16.33
C PHE A 54 -9.23 -7.32 15.45
N THR A 55 -8.46 -7.09 14.40
CA THR A 55 -7.90 -8.13 13.54
C THR A 55 -6.46 -7.77 13.21
N THR A 56 -5.63 -8.78 12.98
CA THR A 56 -4.22 -8.61 12.63
C THR A 56 -3.99 -9.17 11.23
N ILE A 57 -3.46 -8.34 10.35
CA ILE A 57 -3.12 -8.68 8.98
C ILE A 57 -1.60 -8.79 8.90
N ASN A 58 -1.11 -9.90 8.34
CA ASN A 58 0.32 -10.10 8.06
C ASN A 58 0.74 -9.24 6.86
N VAL A 59 1.76 -8.41 7.06
CA VAL A 59 2.32 -7.48 6.07
C VAL A 59 3.84 -7.60 6.14
N GLN A 60 4.39 -8.65 5.53
CA GLN A 60 5.82 -8.96 5.60
C GLN A 60 6.68 -7.88 4.93
N GLU A 61 6.10 -7.12 4.02
CA GLU A 61 6.71 -5.98 3.35
C GLU A 61 6.94 -4.79 4.29
N ASN A 62 6.27 -4.74 5.45
CA ASN A 62 6.58 -3.80 6.52
C ASN A 62 7.78 -4.31 7.35
N ASP A 63 8.94 -4.43 6.70
CA ASP A 63 10.18 -4.84 7.38
C ASP A 63 10.75 -3.73 8.27
N ALA A 64 11.88 -3.98 8.95
CA ALA A 64 12.48 -3.01 9.85
C ALA A 64 12.93 -1.71 9.14
N TYR A 65 13.33 -1.79 7.86
CA TYR A 65 13.71 -0.63 7.08
C TYR A 65 12.46 0.17 6.69
N PHE A 66 11.45 -0.48 6.13
CA PHE A 66 10.22 0.18 5.72
C PHE A 66 9.46 0.75 6.91
N ASN A 67 9.33 0.02 8.02
CA ASN A 67 8.63 0.49 9.23
C ASN A 67 9.25 1.78 9.82
N LYS A 68 10.54 2.02 9.55
CA LYS A 68 11.24 3.24 10.00
C LYS A 68 11.10 4.41 9.02
N ASN A 69 11.09 4.14 7.71
CA ASN A 69 11.25 5.17 6.69
C ASN A 69 9.97 5.42 5.87
N GLY A 70 9.18 4.37 5.62
CA GLY A 70 7.96 4.38 4.83
C GLY A 70 6.73 4.76 5.64
N HIS A 71 5.59 4.81 4.96
CA HIS A 71 4.30 5.10 5.54
C HIS A 71 3.25 4.05 5.13
N ILE A 72 2.37 3.71 6.05
CA ILE A 72 1.21 2.85 5.77
C ILE A 72 -0.05 3.69 5.79
N VAL A 73 -0.86 3.54 4.73
CA VAL A 73 -2.22 4.08 4.66
C VAL A 73 -3.19 2.93 4.45
N VAL A 74 -4.26 2.90 5.23
CA VAL A 74 -5.25 1.83 5.18
C VAL A 74 -6.60 2.38 4.74
N ALA A 75 -7.27 1.63 3.87
CA ALA A 75 -8.67 1.84 3.52
C ALA A 75 -9.44 0.52 3.64
N MET A 76 -10.71 0.57 4.04
CA MET A 76 -11.54 -0.63 4.19
C MET A 76 -12.95 -0.44 3.62
N SER A 77 -13.57 -1.53 3.21
CA SER A 77 -15.01 -1.59 2.92
C SER A 77 -15.78 -1.85 4.21
N ILE A 78 -16.72 -0.97 4.55
CA ILE A 78 -17.50 -1.05 5.79
C ILE A 78 -18.95 -1.50 5.55
N ASP A 79 -19.60 -1.06 4.49
CA ASP A 79 -21.02 -1.38 4.24
C ASP A 79 -21.26 -1.84 2.79
N ASP A 80 -20.55 -1.25 1.84
CA ASP A 80 -20.48 -1.71 0.45
C ASP A 80 -19.11 -2.35 0.18
N PRO A 81 -19.04 -3.64 -0.23
CA PRO A 81 -17.77 -4.32 -0.54
C PRO A 81 -16.97 -3.68 -1.68
N ASN A 82 -17.57 -2.79 -2.48
CA ASN A 82 -16.94 -2.08 -3.60
C ASN A 82 -16.49 -0.66 -3.26
N VAL A 83 -16.90 -0.12 -2.11
CA VAL A 83 -16.52 1.22 -1.66
C VAL A 83 -15.43 1.09 -0.60
N TYR A 84 -14.37 1.89 -0.73
CA TYR A 84 -13.25 1.90 0.21
C TYR A 84 -13.16 3.27 0.84
N GLU A 85 -13.16 3.30 2.15
CA GLU A 85 -13.01 4.51 2.93
C GLU A 85 -11.69 4.47 3.70
N ALA A 86 -11.00 5.60 3.76
CA ALA A 86 -9.74 5.71 4.49
C ALA A 86 -10.00 5.63 6.01
N ILE A 87 -9.14 4.92 6.72
CA ILE A 87 -9.12 4.91 8.19
C ILE A 87 -7.82 5.59 8.68
N PRO A 88 -7.82 6.29 9.83
CA PRO A 88 -8.89 6.35 10.83
C PRO A 88 -10.08 7.22 10.44
N GLN A 89 -11.27 6.84 10.90
CA GLN A 89 -12.49 7.64 10.78
C GLN A 89 -13.58 7.18 11.77
N THR A 90 -14.67 7.94 11.85
CA THR A 90 -15.90 7.49 12.52
C THR A 90 -17.03 7.44 11.51
N TYR A 91 -17.63 6.27 11.35
CA TYR A 91 -18.75 6.03 10.45
C TYR A 91 -19.86 5.28 11.19
N ASN A 92 -21.11 5.71 11.05
CA ASN A 92 -22.27 5.12 11.72
C ASN A 92 -22.07 4.88 13.24
N LYS A 93 -21.48 5.87 13.93
CA LYS A 93 -21.16 5.84 15.37
C LYS A 93 -20.14 4.78 15.79
N ILE A 94 -19.41 4.19 14.84
CA ILE A 94 -18.29 3.29 15.11
C ILE A 94 -17.01 4.00 14.69
N SER A 95 -16.01 4.04 15.58
CA SER A 95 -14.67 4.51 15.28
C SER A 95 -13.85 3.35 14.71
N TYR A 96 -13.19 3.58 13.59
CA TYR A 96 -12.26 2.65 12.94
C TYR A 96 -10.87 3.24 13.01
N ASN A 97 -9.89 2.43 13.39
CA ASN A 97 -8.51 2.86 13.55
C ASN A 97 -7.53 1.73 13.18
N PHE A 98 -6.26 2.06 13.01
CA PHE A 98 -5.23 1.06 12.78
C PHE A 98 -3.92 1.44 13.44
N ASP A 99 -3.11 0.43 13.75
CA ASP A 99 -1.69 0.59 14.01
C ASP A 99 -0.90 -0.39 13.14
N SER A 100 0.39 -0.14 12.99
CA SER A 100 1.29 -1.00 12.25
C SER A 100 2.61 -1.18 12.97
N GLY A 101 3.17 -2.36 12.85
CA GLY A 101 4.52 -2.68 13.31
C GLY A 101 5.18 -3.65 12.36
N ILE A 102 6.44 -4.00 12.63
CA ILE A 102 7.22 -4.87 11.75
C ILE A 102 6.45 -6.17 11.47
N GLY A 103 6.13 -6.40 10.20
CA GLY A 103 5.43 -7.59 9.72
C GLY A 103 3.90 -7.56 9.85
N TYR A 104 3.27 -6.50 10.38
CA TYR A 104 1.82 -6.50 10.60
C TYR A 104 1.14 -5.12 10.53
N VAL A 105 -0.18 -5.18 10.31
CA VAL A 105 -1.13 -4.09 10.53
C VAL A 105 -2.27 -4.62 11.39
N ASN A 106 -2.58 -3.92 12.48
CA ASN A 106 -3.77 -4.17 13.29
C ASN A 106 -4.86 -3.18 12.90
N ILE A 107 -6.09 -3.66 12.74
CA ILE A 107 -7.26 -2.81 12.53
C ILE A 107 -8.18 -3.00 13.71
N TYR A 108 -8.72 -1.89 14.20
CA TYR A 108 -9.63 -1.82 15.34
C TYR A 108 -10.93 -1.17 14.93
N PHE A 109 -12.01 -1.58 15.59
CA PHE A 109 -13.19 -0.74 15.66
C PHE A 109 -13.86 -0.81 17.05
N SER A 110 -14.47 0.30 17.45
CA SER A 110 -15.08 0.48 18.77
C SER A 110 -16.17 1.54 18.74
N ASP A 111 -17.04 1.55 19.76
CA ASP A 111 -17.87 2.73 20.02
C ASP A 111 -16.97 3.88 20.52
N PRO A 112 -17.09 5.12 20.00
CA PRO A 112 -16.29 6.26 20.44
C PRO A 112 -16.39 6.58 21.94
N ASN A 113 -17.47 6.15 22.61
CA ASN A 113 -17.69 6.35 24.06
C ASN A 113 -17.28 5.12 24.89
N GLY A 114 -16.68 4.09 24.28
CA GLY A 114 -16.22 2.89 24.98
C GLY A 114 -17.36 1.98 25.46
N ILE A 115 -18.49 2.01 24.76
CA ILE A 115 -19.60 1.05 24.91
C ILE A 115 -19.26 -0.23 24.14
N ALA A 116 -19.62 -1.38 24.69
CA ALA A 116 -19.44 -2.66 23.99
C ALA A 116 -20.36 -2.73 22.76
N ILE A 117 -19.80 -3.21 21.65
CA ILE A 117 -20.49 -3.35 20.36
C ILE A 117 -20.41 -4.78 19.86
N GLY A 118 -21.33 -5.14 18.97
CA GLY A 118 -21.37 -6.46 18.34
C GLY A 118 -20.17 -6.72 17.43
N ALA A 119 -19.90 -8.00 17.18
CA ALA A 119 -18.92 -8.43 16.19
C ALA A 119 -19.30 -7.97 14.77
N PRO A 120 -18.35 -7.91 13.82
CA PRO A 120 -18.67 -7.65 12.42
C PRO A 120 -19.61 -8.72 11.87
N THR A 121 -20.56 -8.31 11.05
CA THR A 121 -21.55 -9.20 10.45
C THR A 121 -21.19 -9.63 9.02
N PHE A 122 -20.22 -8.95 8.42
CA PHE A 122 -19.76 -9.09 7.04
C PHE A 122 -18.23 -9.20 6.96
N ASP A 123 -17.74 -9.75 5.86
CA ASP A 123 -16.31 -9.80 5.57
C ASP A 123 -15.84 -8.44 5.05
N SER A 124 -14.68 -7.97 5.51
CA SER A 124 -14.16 -6.64 5.17
C SER A 124 -13.03 -6.74 4.14
N ASN A 125 -13.13 -6.02 3.02
CA ASN A 125 -11.99 -5.84 2.11
C ASN A 125 -11.12 -4.68 2.59
N VAL A 126 -9.83 -4.92 2.73
CA VAL A 126 -8.86 -3.96 3.26
C VAL A 126 -7.76 -3.74 2.24
N LYS A 127 -7.50 -2.47 1.93
CA LYS A 127 -6.34 -2.02 1.16
C LYS A 127 -5.31 -1.45 2.11
N ILE A 128 -4.12 -2.03 2.12
CA ILE A 128 -2.96 -1.54 2.85
C ILE A 128 -1.97 -1.02 1.81
N THR A 129 -1.81 0.30 1.75
CA THR A 129 -0.87 0.93 0.82
C THR A 129 0.43 1.23 1.56
N LEU A 130 1.51 0.63 1.07
CA LEU A 130 2.87 0.92 1.45
C LEU A 130 3.36 2.08 0.58
N ILE A 131 3.63 3.22 1.22
CA ILE A 131 4.17 4.41 0.58
C ILE A 131 5.66 4.48 0.90
N ASP A 132 6.49 4.34 -0.13
CA ASP A 132 7.93 4.47 0.03
C ASP A 132 8.27 5.94 0.32
N SER A 133 9.01 6.17 1.39
CA SER A 133 9.42 7.49 1.86
C SER A 133 10.82 7.42 2.47
N TYR A 134 11.43 8.58 2.72
CA TYR A 134 12.75 8.71 3.34
C TYR A 134 12.72 9.76 4.45
N LEU A 135 13.55 9.55 5.48
CA LEU A 135 13.67 10.49 6.59
C LEU A 135 14.50 11.71 6.15
N ILE A 136 13.99 12.90 6.48
CA ILE A 136 14.78 14.14 6.43
C ILE A 136 15.43 14.29 7.82
N PRO A 137 16.78 14.32 7.92
CA PRO A 137 17.50 14.40 9.18
C PRO A 137 17.41 15.78 9.85
#